data_AF-C6H972-F1
#
_entry.id   AF-C6H972-F1
#
_cell.length_a   1.000
_cell.length_b   1.000
_cell.length_c   1.000
_cell.angle_alpha   90.00
_cell.angle_beta   90.00
_cell.angle_gamma   90.00
#
_symmetry.space_group_name_H-M   'P 1'
#
loop_
_entity.id
_entity.type
_entity.pdbx_description
1 polymer ?
#
loop_
_entity_poly.entity_id
_entity_poly.type
_entity_poly.pdbx_seq_one_letter_code
_entity_poly.pdbx_strand_id
1 'polypeptide(L)'
;MIDAGSTGSRIHVYRFNNCGPTPELEHEDFKMTEKKKGGAGLSSYADDPEAAARSLDPLMEVALKSVPKEYQSCSPVAVKATAGLRFLGPETSDKILDAVRNRLETVYPFPVVSKENGGVEIMDGKYEGVYAWITTNYLLGNIGTKERTPTAAVFDLGGGSTQIVFEPTFKSAGGLTEKLAEGDHKFSLDFGGRHFDLYQHSHLGYGLMKAEMPSTELCGGQTRV
;
A
#
# COMPACT_ATOMS: atom_id res chain seq x y z
N MET A 1 -3.05 -9.84 -2.36
CA MET A 1 -2.44 -8.50 -2.50
C MET A 1 -0.94 -8.63 -2.34
N ILE A 2 -0.15 -7.98 -3.20
CA ILE A 2 1.30 -7.85 -3.05
C ILE A 2 1.62 -6.38 -2.78
N ASP A 3 2.24 -6.11 -1.64
CA ASP A 3 2.84 -4.82 -1.32
C ASP A 3 4.32 -4.86 -1.73
N ALA A 4 4.69 -4.05 -2.72
CA ALA A 4 6.05 -3.93 -3.23
C ALA A 4 6.72 -2.69 -2.63
N GLY A 5 7.24 -2.87 -1.42
CA GLY A 5 8.00 -1.89 -0.66
C GLY A 5 9.41 -1.63 -1.21
N SER A 6 10.05 -0.56 -0.72
CA SER A 6 11.43 -0.21 -1.10
C SER A 6 12.48 -1.22 -0.63
N THR A 7 12.21 -1.93 0.46
CA THR A 7 13.17 -2.83 1.12
C THR A 7 12.94 -4.30 0.81
N GLY A 8 11.74 -4.62 0.34
CA GLY A 8 11.24 -5.97 0.11
C GLY A 8 9.80 -5.93 -0.36
N SER A 9 9.33 -7.06 -0.87
CA SER A 9 7.95 -7.26 -1.26
C SER A 9 7.27 -8.23 -0.30
N ARG A 10 5.95 -8.10 -0.16
CA ARG A 10 5.12 -8.90 0.75
C ARG A 10 3.89 -9.37 0.04
N ILE A 11 3.44 -10.58 0.32
CA ILE A 11 2.12 -11.05 -0.10
C ILE A 11 1.23 -11.26 1.11
N HIS A 12 -0.03 -10.88 0.91
CA HIS A 12 -1.14 -11.13 1.79
C HIS A 12 -2.20 -11.89 0.99
N VAL A 13 -2.52 -13.11 1.43
CA VAL A 13 -3.58 -13.95 0.86
C VAL A 13 -4.72 -13.97 1.86
N TYR A 14 -5.79 -13.24 1.55
CA TYR A 14 -6.92 -13.07 2.45
C TYR A 14 -8.05 -14.04 2.09
N ARG A 15 -8.67 -14.63 3.12
CA ARG A 15 -9.94 -15.33 3.02
C ARG A 15 -10.99 -14.55 3.81
N PHE A 16 -12.07 -14.14 3.15
CA PHE A 16 -13.16 -13.39 3.76
C PHE A 16 -14.44 -14.20 3.78
N ASN A 17 -15.21 -14.07 4.87
CA ASN A 17 -16.60 -14.46 4.96
C ASN A 17 -17.48 -13.29 4.49
N ASN A 18 -18.29 -13.52 3.46
CA ASN A 18 -19.17 -12.51 2.88
C ASN A 18 -20.66 -12.73 3.21
N CYS A 19 -20.98 -13.54 4.24
CA CYS A 19 -22.38 -13.75 4.66
C CYS A 19 -22.98 -12.53 5.39
N GLY A 20 -22.16 -11.65 5.94
CA GLY A 20 -22.57 -10.45 6.66
C GLY A 20 -22.73 -9.20 5.77
N PRO A 21 -23.16 -8.07 6.35
CA PRO A 21 -23.25 -6.78 5.65
C PRO A 21 -21.87 -6.17 5.31
N THR A 22 -20.80 -6.69 5.90
CA THR A 22 -19.42 -6.30 5.63
C THR A 22 -18.59 -7.58 5.61
N PRO A 23 -17.65 -7.75 4.65
CA PRO A 23 -16.73 -8.87 4.64
C PRO A 23 -16.03 -9.01 5.99
N GLU A 24 -15.97 -10.22 6.53
CA GLU A 24 -15.24 -10.54 7.76
C GLU A 24 -13.96 -11.33 7.39
N LEU A 25 -12.80 -10.86 7.85
CA LEU A 25 -11.54 -11.56 7.60
C LEU A 25 -11.50 -12.86 8.42
N GLU A 26 -11.50 -14.00 7.74
CA GLU A 26 -11.39 -15.31 8.39
C GLU A 26 -9.95 -15.75 8.58
N HIS A 27 -9.12 -15.54 7.55
CA HIS A 27 -7.73 -16.02 7.54
C HIS A 27 -6.86 -15.15 6.65
N GLU A 28 -5.60 -15.02 7.04
CA GLU A 28 -4.56 -14.36 6.26
C GLU A 28 -3.31 -15.23 6.24
N ASP A 29 -2.83 -15.56 5.04
CA ASP A 29 -1.45 -16.03 4.87
C ASP A 29 -0.55 -14.89 4.44
N PHE A 30 0.58 -14.76 5.12
CA PHE A 30 1.54 -13.69 4.94
C PHE A 30 2.93 -14.24 4.65
N LYS A 31 3.63 -13.63 3.68
CA LYS A 31 5.07 -13.85 3.46
C LYS A 31 5.74 -12.58 2.98
N MET A 32 6.96 -12.36 3.43
CA MET A 32 7.85 -11.30 2.97
C MET A 32 9.06 -11.88 2.25
N THR A 33 9.59 -11.16 1.27
CA THR A 33 10.87 -11.53 0.65
C THR A 33 12.00 -11.48 1.67
N GLU A 34 12.97 -12.38 1.53
CA GLU A 34 14.15 -12.38 2.39
C GLU A 34 14.96 -11.10 2.20
N LYS A 35 15.44 -10.54 3.30
CA LYS A 35 16.28 -9.34 3.26
C LYS A 35 17.60 -9.68 2.57
N LYS A 36 17.99 -8.85 1.59
CA LYS A 36 19.26 -8.98 0.86
C LYS A 36 20.08 -7.71 0.99
N LYS A 37 21.41 -7.87 0.93
CA LYS A 37 22.33 -6.73 0.84
C LYS A 37 22.08 -6.02 -0.49
N GLY A 38 21.75 -4.72 -0.46
CA GLY A 38 21.30 -3.95 -1.62
C GLY A 38 19.77 -3.87 -1.79
N GLY A 39 19.00 -4.42 -0.85
CA GLY A 39 17.53 -4.43 -0.88
C GLY A 39 16.95 -5.62 -1.64
N ALA A 40 15.70 -5.97 -1.31
CA ALA A 40 14.94 -7.04 -1.97
C ALA A 40 13.60 -6.54 -2.55
N GLY A 41 13.42 -5.22 -2.62
CA GLY A 41 12.26 -4.60 -3.25
C GLY A 41 12.40 -4.57 -4.77
N LEU A 42 11.30 -4.30 -5.47
CA LEU A 42 11.31 -4.20 -6.93
C LEU A 42 12.31 -3.13 -7.43
N SER A 43 12.54 -2.07 -6.66
CA SER A 43 13.48 -1.01 -7.01
C SER A 43 14.95 -1.45 -7.06
N SER A 44 15.30 -2.57 -6.41
CA SER A 44 16.65 -3.13 -6.46
C SER A 44 17.00 -3.78 -7.80
N TYR A 45 16.03 -3.85 -8.72
CA TYR A 45 16.14 -4.48 -10.04
C TYR A 45 15.93 -3.47 -11.18
N ALA A 46 16.32 -2.21 -10.99
CA ALA A 46 16.10 -1.12 -11.94
C ALA A 46 16.55 -1.45 -13.38
N ASP A 47 17.65 -2.20 -13.51
CA ASP A 47 18.23 -2.57 -14.81
C ASP A 47 17.73 -3.92 -15.38
N ASP A 48 16.94 -4.69 -14.62
CA ASP A 48 16.41 -5.99 -15.03
C ASP A 48 14.94 -6.18 -14.58
N PRO A 49 13.97 -5.64 -15.35
CA PRO A 49 12.54 -5.77 -15.07
C PRO A 49 12.06 -7.22 -14.93
N GLU A 50 12.65 -8.13 -15.68
CA GLU A 50 12.28 -9.56 -15.64
C GLU A 50 12.77 -10.23 -14.35
N ALA A 51 13.95 -9.84 -13.85
CA ALA A 51 14.40 -10.25 -12.52
C ALA A 51 13.54 -9.64 -11.41
N ALA A 52 13.08 -8.39 -11.57
CA ALA A 52 12.13 -7.77 -10.65
C ALA A 52 10.85 -8.60 -10.55
N ALA A 53 10.29 -9.00 -11.69
CA ALA A 53 9.09 -9.86 -11.73
C ALA A 53 9.34 -11.23 -11.08
N ARG A 54 10.45 -11.91 -11.42
CA ARG A 54 10.83 -13.20 -10.80
C ARG A 54 11.06 -13.12 -9.30
N SER A 55 11.44 -11.95 -8.78
CA SER A 55 11.63 -11.77 -7.33
C SER A 55 10.35 -12.01 -6.52
N LEU A 56 9.17 -11.93 -7.17
CA LEU A 56 7.86 -12.17 -6.55
C LEU A 56 7.46 -13.66 -6.53
N ASP A 57 8.18 -14.55 -7.22
CA ASP A 57 7.80 -15.97 -7.31
C ASP A 57 7.66 -16.66 -5.97
N PRO A 58 8.59 -16.48 -5.00
CA PRO A 58 8.47 -17.13 -3.70
C PRO A 58 7.24 -16.66 -2.92
N LEU A 59 6.68 -15.50 -3.27
CA LEU A 59 5.44 -14.98 -2.70
C LEU A 59 4.23 -15.63 -3.37
N MET A 60 4.23 -15.72 -4.70
CA MET A 60 3.15 -16.37 -5.45
C MET A 60 3.04 -17.88 -5.17
N GLU A 61 4.15 -18.53 -4.80
CA GLU A 61 4.13 -19.90 -4.28
C GLU A 61 3.29 -20.04 -3.01
N VAL A 62 3.20 -19.00 -2.16
CA VAL A 62 2.31 -19.00 -1.00
C VAL A 62 0.87 -18.95 -1.46
N ALA A 63 0.53 -18.04 -2.38
CA ALA A 63 -0.83 -17.98 -2.93
C ALA A 63 -1.27 -19.30 -3.54
N LEU A 64 -0.41 -19.98 -4.30
CA LEU A 64 -0.68 -21.30 -4.88
C LEU A 64 -0.95 -22.38 -3.83
N LYS A 65 -0.29 -22.32 -2.67
CA LYS A 65 -0.47 -23.27 -1.57
C LYS A 65 -1.70 -22.94 -0.72
N SER A 66 -1.99 -21.66 -0.54
CA SER A 66 -3.07 -21.15 0.31
C SER A 66 -4.44 -21.23 -0.34
N VAL A 67 -4.53 -20.98 -1.66
CA VAL A 67 -5.81 -20.92 -2.37
C VAL A 67 -6.13 -22.30 -2.99
N PRO A 68 -7.25 -22.95 -2.63
CA PRO A 68 -7.67 -24.21 -3.24
C PRO A 68 -7.82 -24.08 -4.75
N LYS A 69 -7.51 -25.16 -5.48
CA LYS A 69 -7.36 -25.14 -6.93
C LYS A 69 -8.62 -24.66 -7.66
N GLU A 70 -9.79 -25.02 -7.17
CA GLU A 70 -11.09 -24.57 -7.69
C GLU A 70 -11.36 -23.07 -7.55
N TYR A 71 -10.69 -22.38 -6.62
CA TYR A 71 -10.87 -20.95 -6.38
C TYR A 71 -9.79 -20.07 -7.03
N GLN A 72 -8.71 -20.66 -7.55
CA GLN A 72 -7.57 -19.90 -8.08
C GLN A 72 -7.99 -18.98 -9.23
N SER A 73 -8.80 -19.46 -10.18
CA SER A 73 -9.31 -18.66 -11.31
C SER A 73 -10.26 -17.53 -10.92
N CYS A 74 -10.73 -17.50 -9.67
CA CYS A 74 -11.64 -16.48 -9.14
C CYS A 74 -11.01 -15.66 -8.00
N SER A 75 -9.74 -15.86 -7.70
CA SER A 75 -9.02 -15.18 -6.61
C SER A 75 -8.07 -14.14 -7.18
N PRO A 76 -8.46 -12.85 -7.25
CA PRO A 76 -7.67 -11.85 -7.94
C PRO A 76 -6.37 -11.50 -7.23
N VAL A 77 -5.32 -11.26 -8.01
CA VAL A 77 -4.05 -10.70 -7.54
C VAL A 77 -3.93 -9.25 -7.96
N ALA A 78 -3.42 -8.44 -7.05
CA ALA A 78 -3.04 -7.05 -7.30
C ALA A 78 -1.67 -6.78 -6.66
N VAL A 79 -0.89 -5.91 -7.29
CA VAL A 79 0.42 -5.45 -6.83
C VAL A 79 0.36 -3.94 -6.67
N LYS A 80 0.77 -3.47 -5.50
CA LYS A 80 0.86 -2.05 -5.20
C LYS A 80 2.30 -1.73 -4.82
N ALA A 81 2.99 -0.99 -5.68
CA ALA A 81 4.33 -0.51 -5.41
C ALA A 81 4.29 0.84 -4.68
N THR A 82 5.26 1.08 -3.81
CA THR A 82 5.32 2.30 -2.99
C THR A 82 6.47 3.22 -3.43
N ALA A 83 6.97 4.05 -2.51
CA ALA A 83 7.96 5.09 -2.78
C ALA A 83 9.24 4.59 -3.47
N GLY A 84 9.64 3.33 -3.25
CA GLY A 84 10.86 2.76 -3.86
C GLY A 84 10.87 2.84 -5.39
N LEU A 85 9.76 2.48 -6.04
CA LEU A 85 9.64 2.59 -7.50
C LEU A 85 9.52 4.05 -7.95
N ARG A 86 8.81 4.91 -7.20
CA ARG A 86 8.65 6.34 -7.54
C ARG A 86 10.01 7.03 -7.77
N PHE A 87 11.06 6.62 -7.05
CA PHE A 87 12.40 7.21 -7.19
C PHE A 87 13.17 6.77 -8.45
N LEU A 88 12.76 5.69 -9.14
CA LEU A 88 13.44 5.21 -10.35
C LEU A 88 13.07 6.01 -11.62
N GLY A 89 12.05 6.86 -11.53
CA GLY A 89 11.48 7.56 -12.68
C GLY A 89 10.41 6.72 -13.41
N PRO A 90 9.57 7.39 -14.22
CA PRO A 90 8.38 6.76 -14.81
C PRO A 90 8.73 5.62 -15.78
N GLU A 91 9.68 5.83 -16.69
CA GLU A 91 10.02 4.84 -17.71
C GLU A 91 10.50 3.50 -17.12
N THR A 92 11.43 3.57 -16.17
CA THR A 92 11.97 2.37 -15.50
C THR A 92 10.91 1.69 -14.65
N SER A 93 10.08 2.47 -13.95
CA SER A 93 9.01 1.93 -13.13
C SER A 93 7.96 1.21 -13.97
N ASP A 94 7.54 1.80 -15.09
CA ASP A 94 6.54 1.23 -15.98
C ASP A 94 7.04 -0.08 -16.59
N LYS A 95 8.31 -0.14 -17.01
CA LYS A 95 8.94 -1.39 -17.48
C LYS A 95 8.88 -2.51 -16.44
N ILE A 96 9.18 -2.19 -15.18
CA ILE A 96 9.10 -3.15 -14.06
C ILE A 96 7.65 -3.60 -13.83
N LEU A 97 6.69 -2.67 -13.81
CA LEU A 97 5.28 -2.98 -13.57
C LEU A 97 4.68 -3.81 -14.70
N ASP A 98 5.02 -3.52 -15.96
CA ASP A 98 4.58 -4.31 -17.11
C ASP A 98 5.19 -5.72 -17.10
N ALA A 99 6.47 -5.87 -16.73
CA ALA A 99 7.11 -7.19 -16.56
C ALA A 99 6.44 -8.00 -15.43
N VAL A 100 6.16 -7.36 -14.29
CA VAL A 100 5.43 -7.96 -13.17
C VAL A 100 4.04 -8.41 -13.61
N ARG A 101 3.30 -7.55 -14.31
CA ARG A 101 1.96 -7.86 -14.82
C ARG A 101 1.99 -9.05 -15.77
N ASN A 102 2.86 -9.00 -16.79
CA ASN A 102 3.01 -10.07 -17.78
C ASN A 102 3.29 -11.41 -17.08
N ARG A 103 4.23 -11.41 -16.13
CA ARG A 103 4.55 -12.61 -15.36
C ARG A 103 3.36 -13.16 -14.58
N LEU A 104 2.60 -12.29 -13.92
CA LEU A 104 1.40 -12.70 -13.17
C LEU A 104 0.33 -13.30 -14.09
N GLU A 105 0.11 -12.70 -15.26
CA GLU A 105 -0.89 -13.15 -16.24
C GLU A 105 -0.49 -14.43 -16.99
N THR A 106 0.81 -14.72 -17.12
CA THR A 106 1.31 -15.85 -17.92
C THR A 106 1.75 -17.07 -17.12
N VAL A 107 2.23 -16.88 -15.89
CA VAL A 107 2.82 -17.97 -15.07
C VAL A 107 1.83 -18.52 -14.05
N TYR A 108 0.87 -17.72 -13.59
CA TYR A 108 0.01 -18.06 -12.46
C TYR A 108 -1.47 -18.15 -12.86
N PRO A 109 -2.27 -19.01 -12.19
CA PRO A 109 -3.68 -19.22 -12.52
C PRO A 109 -4.63 -18.16 -11.94
N PHE A 110 -4.09 -17.13 -11.29
CA PHE A 110 -4.88 -16.08 -10.63
C PHE A 110 -5.20 -14.96 -11.62
N PRO A 111 -6.45 -14.49 -11.70
CA PRO A 111 -6.77 -13.32 -12.50
C PRO A 111 -6.04 -12.10 -11.93
N VAL A 112 -5.38 -11.32 -12.79
CA VAL A 112 -4.80 -10.03 -12.39
C VAL A 112 -5.88 -8.97 -12.47
N VAL A 113 -5.99 -8.14 -11.44
CA VAL A 113 -6.90 -6.98 -11.48
C VAL A 113 -6.59 -6.12 -12.72
N SER A 114 -7.64 -5.59 -13.36
CA SER A 114 -7.49 -4.90 -14.64
C SER A 114 -6.62 -3.62 -14.54
N LYS A 115 -6.09 -3.11 -15.67
CA LYS A 115 -5.30 -1.87 -15.68
C LYS A 115 -6.13 -0.68 -15.18
N GLU A 116 -7.40 -0.64 -15.56
CA GLU A 116 -8.34 0.43 -15.21
C GLU A 116 -8.66 0.47 -13.71
N ASN A 117 -8.58 -0.68 -13.05
CA ASN A 117 -8.75 -0.83 -11.60
C ASN A 117 -7.42 -0.85 -10.83
N GLY A 118 -6.32 -0.46 -11.48
CA GLY A 118 -5.01 -0.32 -10.85
C GLY A 118 -4.40 -1.65 -10.40
N GLY A 119 -4.59 -2.74 -11.13
CA GLY A 119 -4.17 -4.06 -10.64
C GLY A 119 -2.68 -4.24 -10.42
N VAL A 120 -1.83 -3.57 -11.19
CA VAL A 120 -0.37 -3.52 -10.98
C VAL A 120 0.04 -2.07 -11.21
N GLU A 121 0.28 -1.33 -10.13
CA GLU A 121 0.55 0.09 -10.21
C GLU A 121 1.43 0.59 -9.05
N ILE A 122 1.97 1.79 -9.22
CA ILE A 122 2.51 2.55 -8.10
C ILE A 122 1.32 3.21 -7.39
N MET A 123 1.11 2.85 -6.13
CA MET A 123 0.08 3.49 -5.31
C MET A 123 0.52 4.93 -4.99
N ASP A 124 -0.42 5.87 -4.89
CA ASP A 124 -0.15 7.19 -4.32
C ASP A 124 0.06 7.08 -2.79
N GLY A 125 0.97 7.86 -2.21
CA GLY A 125 1.17 7.91 -0.76
C GLY A 125 -0.09 8.32 0.02
N LYS A 126 -1.00 9.08 -0.60
CA LYS A 126 -2.34 9.37 -0.06
C LYS A 126 -3.13 8.09 0.24
N TYR A 127 -3.14 7.15 -0.71
CA TYR A 127 -3.89 5.90 -0.56
C TYR A 127 -3.21 4.95 0.43
N GLU A 128 -1.88 4.93 0.46
CA GLU A 128 -1.08 4.09 1.38
C GLU A 128 -1.48 4.33 2.85
N GLY A 129 -1.48 5.60 3.28
CA GLY A 129 -1.89 5.95 4.65
C GLY A 129 -3.37 5.66 4.93
N VAL A 130 -4.25 5.90 3.95
CA VAL A 130 -5.70 5.67 4.13
C VAL A 130 -6.01 4.18 4.23
N TYR A 131 -5.36 3.32 3.45
CA TYR A 131 -5.52 1.87 3.57
C TYR A 131 -4.99 1.35 4.90
N ALA A 132 -3.90 1.91 5.44
CA ALA A 132 -3.42 1.58 6.78
C ALA A 132 -4.44 1.98 7.87
N TRP A 133 -5.08 3.16 7.71
CA TRP A 133 -6.16 3.61 8.59
C TRP A 133 -7.40 2.72 8.53
N ILE A 134 -7.84 2.33 7.32
CA ILE A 134 -8.96 1.41 7.11
C ILE A 134 -8.64 0.08 7.79
N THR A 135 -7.47 -0.50 7.50
CA THR A 135 -7.05 -1.79 8.05
C THR A 135 -7.05 -1.77 9.57
N THR A 136 -6.42 -0.75 10.18
CA THR A 136 -6.33 -0.62 11.64
C THR A 136 -7.72 -0.53 12.26
N ASN A 137 -8.57 0.36 11.75
CA ASN A 137 -9.89 0.58 12.33
C ASN A 137 -10.87 -0.55 12.06
N TYR A 138 -10.73 -1.26 10.94
CA TYR A 138 -11.51 -2.45 10.63
C TYR A 138 -11.16 -3.59 11.60
N LEU A 139 -9.87 -3.86 11.80
CA LEU A 139 -9.42 -4.90 12.73
C LEU A 139 -9.74 -4.58 14.19
N LEU A 140 -9.79 -3.29 14.55
CA LEU A 140 -10.25 -2.83 15.87
C LEU A 140 -11.79 -2.83 16.03
N GLY A 141 -12.56 -3.05 14.96
CA GLY A 141 -14.02 -2.98 14.97
C GLY A 141 -14.58 -1.55 15.09
N ASN A 142 -13.76 -0.52 14.86
CA ASN A 142 -14.19 0.88 14.92
C ASN A 142 -14.98 1.31 13.67
N ILE A 143 -14.80 0.60 12.54
CA ILE A 143 -15.52 0.77 11.27
C ILE A 143 -16.06 -0.57 10.77
N GLY A 144 -17.00 -0.54 9.82
CA GLY A 144 -17.67 -1.76 9.31
C GLY A 144 -18.93 -2.15 10.07
N THR A 145 -19.29 -1.39 11.11
CA THR A 145 -20.56 -1.52 11.83
C THR A 145 -21.36 -0.22 11.76
N LYS A 146 -22.67 -0.29 12.02
CA LYS A 146 -23.54 0.89 12.08
C LYS A 146 -23.27 1.78 13.30
N GLU A 147 -22.65 1.22 14.34
CA GLU A 147 -22.34 1.95 15.57
C GLU A 147 -21.20 2.95 15.30
N ARG A 148 -21.33 4.16 15.85
CA ARG A 148 -20.32 5.21 15.68
C ARG A 148 -19.31 5.16 16.83
N THR A 149 -18.24 4.40 16.61
CA THR A 149 -17.10 4.30 17.53
C THR A 149 -16.00 5.30 17.13
N PRO A 150 -15.30 5.92 18.10
CA PRO A 150 -14.09 6.70 17.81
C PRO A 150 -13.05 5.86 17.07
N THR A 151 -12.41 6.46 16.06
CA THR A 151 -11.40 5.79 15.24
C THR A 151 -9.99 6.07 15.78
N ALA A 152 -9.09 5.11 15.59
CA ALA A 152 -7.68 5.27 15.88
C ALA A 152 -7.00 6.08 14.77
N ALA A 153 -6.07 6.96 15.18
CA ALA A 153 -5.13 7.59 14.25
C ALA A 153 -4.02 6.61 13.86
N VAL A 154 -3.50 6.74 12.66
CA VAL A 154 -2.40 5.93 12.12
C VAL A 154 -1.22 6.81 11.77
N PHE A 155 -0.05 6.38 12.23
CA PHE A 155 1.26 6.92 11.87
C PHE A 155 2.06 5.77 11.26
N ASP A 156 2.25 5.79 9.95
CA ASP A 156 3.00 4.76 9.23
C ASP A 156 4.40 5.30 8.87
N LEU A 157 5.42 4.63 9.37
CA LEU A 157 6.82 5.02 9.18
C LEU A 157 7.47 4.03 8.20
N GLY A 158 7.36 4.36 6.92
CA GLY A 158 7.95 3.58 5.83
C GLY A 158 9.44 3.85 5.63
N GLY A 159 10.02 3.18 4.63
CA GLY A 159 11.42 3.38 4.25
C GLY A 159 11.68 4.74 3.58
N GLY A 160 10.80 5.14 2.66
CA GLY A 160 10.97 6.36 1.85
C GLY A 160 10.04 7.52 2.23
N SER A 161 9.00 7.27 3.02
CA SER A 161 8.01 8.28 3.43
C SER A 161 7.44 7.95 4.81
N THR A 162 6.80 8.95 5.42
CA THR A 162 5.98 8.80 6.63
C THR A 162 4.57 9.29 6.34
N GLN A 163 3.55 8.55 6.75
CA GLN A 163 2.14 8.88 6.54
C GLN A 163 1.43 9.12 7.88
N ILE A 164 0.55 10.12 7.92
CA ILE A 164 -0.28 10.46 9.08
C ILE A 164 -1.74 10.52 8.63
N VAL A 165 -2.61 9.71 9.24
CA VAL A 165 -4.03 9.65 8.88
C VAL A 165 -4.92 9.55 10.12
N PHE A 166 -5.97 10.39 10.20
CA PHE A 166 -6.96 10.35 11.28
C PHE A 166 -8.29 10.98 10.87
N GLU A 167 -9.38 10.59 11.54
CA GLU A 167 -10.68 11.28 11.47
C GLU A 167 -10.66 12.45 12.48
N PRO A 168 -10.71 13.72 12.04
CA PRO A 168 -10.73 14.86 12.92
C PRO A 168 -12.06 14.97 13.68
N THR A 169 -11.99 15.30 14.97
CA THR A 169 -13.17 15.63 15.79
C THR A 169 -13.29 17.15 15.95
N PHE A 170 -14.35 17.75 15.45
CA PHE A 170 -14.63 19.18 15.65
C PHE A 170 -15.53 19.37 16.87
N LYS A 171 -15.10 20.19 17.84
CA LYS A 171 -15.95 20.63 18.94
C LYS A 171 -16.71 21.89 18.49
N SER A 172 -18.03 21.93 18.64
CA SER A 172 -18.87 23.09 18.30
C SER A 172 -18.67 24.34 19.19
N ALA A 173 -17.54 24.48 19.88
CA ALA A 173 -17.31 25.58 20.82
C ALA A 173 -16.41 26.66 20.21
N GLY A 174 -16.99 27.81 19.86
CA GLY A 174 -16.26 29.08 19.79
C GLY A 174 -15.78 29.58 18.42
N GLY A 175 -16.31 29.07 17.31
CA GLY A 175 -16.07 29.64 15.97
C GLY A 175 -14.86 29.08 15.20
N LEU A 176 -14.32 27.94 15.63
CA LEU A 176 -13.37 27.14 14.83
C LEU A 176 -14.14 26.20 13.88
N THR A 177 -13.58 26.00 12.70
CA THR A 177 -14.17 25.32 11.54
C THR A 177 -14.89 24.02 11.90
N GLU A 178 -16.16 23.88 11.49
CA GLU A 178 -17.00 22.70 11.76
C GLU A 178 -16.68 21.49 10.87
N LYS A 179 -15.76 21.65 9.94
CA LYS A 179 -15.37 20.65 8.95
C LYS A 179 -13.92 20.81 8.55
N LEU A 180 -13.32 19.75 8.04
CA LEU A 180 -11.97 19.79 7.50
C LEU A 180 -11.96 20.73 6.28
N ALA A 181 -10.90 21.54 6.16
CA ALA A 181 -10.74 22.40 5.00
C ALA A 181 -10.63 21.55 3.72
N GLU A 182 -11.14 22.07 2.61
CA GLU A 182 -10.94 21.42 1.32
C GLU A 182 -9.48 21.52 0.89
N GLY A 183 -8.97 20.48 0.24
CA GLY A 183 -7.61 20.40 -0.26
C GLY A 183 -7.08 18.97 -0.28
N ASP A 184 -5.84 18.80 -0.73
CA ASP A 184 -5.26 17.47 -0.96
C ASP A 184 -5.21 16.62 0.31
N HIS A 185 -5.06 17.27 1.47
CA HIS A 185 -5.01 16.64 2.79
C HIS A 185 -6.34 16.03 3.24
N LYS A 186 -7.47 16.33 2.57
CA LYS A 186 -8.76 15.73 2.86
C LYS A 186 -8.97 14.48 2.00
N PHE A 187 -9.42 13.41 2.64
CA PHE A 187 -9.85 12.18 1.99
C PHE A 187 -11.26 11.82 2.45
N SER A 188 -12.21 11.79 1.52
CA SER A 188 -13.58 11.34 1.81
C SER A 188 -13.73 9.85 1.47
N LEU A 189 -14.25 9.08 2.41
CA LEU A 189 -14.36 7.63 2.34
C LEU A 189 -15.75 7.19 2.79
N ASP A 190 -16.42 6.37 1.98
CA ASP A 190 -17.63 5.65 2.38
C ASP A 190 -17.28 4.19 2.66
N PHE A 191 -17.48 3.75 3.91
CA PHE A 191 -17.16 2.39 4.33
C PHE A 191 -18.17 1.87 5.36
N GLY A 192 -18.65 0.64 5.18
CA GLY A 192 -19.62 0.02 6.11
C GLY A 192 -20.92 0.82 6.26
N GLY A 193 -21.33 1.57 5.23
CA GLY A 193 -22.51 2.45 5.26
C GLY A 193 -22.32 3.76 6.04
N ARG A 194 -21.09 4.12 6.40
CA ARG A 194 -20.72 5.37 7.07
C ARG A 194 -19.79 6.20 6.18
N HIS A 195 -19.99 7.51 6.22
CA HIS A 195 -19.11 8.49 5.58
C HIS A 195 -18.06 9.00 6.56
N PHE A 196 -16.82 9.09 6.11
CA PHE A 196 -15.67 9.57 6.86
C PHE A 196 -14.94 10.64 6.06
N ASP A 197 -14.66 11.78 6.70
CA ASP A 197 -13.69 12.76 6.22
C ASP A 197 -12.40 12.56 7.02
N LEU A 198 -11.34 12.14 6.36
CA LEU A 198 -10.04 11.88 6.97
C LEU A 198 -9.07 13.00 6.63
N TYR A 199 -8.30 13.44 7.62
CA TYR A 199 -7.03 14.10 7.36
C TYR A 199 -6.03 13.02 6.92
N GLN A 200 -5.32 13.26 5.83
CA GLN A 200 -4.22 12.43 5.37
C GLN A 200 -3.06 13.32 4.91
N HIS A 201 -1.84 12.90 5.23
CA HIS A 201 -0.67 13.49 4.61
C HIS A 201 0.47 12.47 4.49
N SER A 202 1.22 12.56 3.39
CA SER A 202 2.37 11.71 3.09
C SER A 202 3.62 12.57 2.94
N HIS A 203 4.54 12.46 3.90
CA HIS A 203 5.83 13.14 3.91
C HIS A 203 6.87 12.31 3.15
N LEU A 204 6.97 12.53 1.84
CA LEU A 204 8.01 11.89 1.01
C LEU A 204 9.41 12.38 1.42
N GLY A 205 10.36 11.46 1.55
CA GLY A 205 11.73 11.78 1.98
C GLY A 205 11.92 11.73 3.51
N TYR A 206 10.87 11.51 4.29
CA TYR A 206 10.91 11.45 5.75
C TYR A 206 10.73 10.02 6.28
N GLY A 207 11.07 9.01 5.49
CA GLY A 207 11.10 7.60 5.93
C GLY A 207 12.42 7.22 6.61
N LEU A 208 12.44 6.08 7.29
CA LEU A 208 13.60 5.59 8.07
C LEU A 208 14.91 5.60 7.26
N MET A 209 14.88 5.11 6.01
CA MET A 209 16.10 5.02 5.20
C MET A 209 16.64 6.38 4.77
N LYS A 210 15.77 7.38 4.64
CA LYS A 210 16.18 8.75 4.30
C LYS A 210 16.68 9.51 5.53
N ALA A 211 16.14 9.20 6.71
CA ALA A 211 16.65 9.74 7.98
C ALA A 211 18.05 9.20 8.34
N GLU A 212 18.38 7.98 7.89
CA GLU A 212 19.69 7.34 8.09
C GLU A 212 20.72 7.67 6.99
N MET A 213 20.35 8.41 5.94
CA MET A 213 21.32 8.87 4.93
C MET A 213 22.29 9.89 5.56
N PRO A 214 23.62 9.77 5.33
CA PRO A 214 24.59 10.71 5.85
C PRO A 214 24.27 12.15 5.41
N SER A 215 24.35 13.11 6.33
CA SER A 215 24.05 14.53 6.10
C SER A 215 24.82 15.16 4.93
N THR A 216 25.92 14.54 4.49
CA THR A 216 26.73 14.96 3.35
C THR A 216 26.07 14.75 1.99
N GLU A 217 25.13 13.81 1.84
CA GLU A 217 24.44 13.57 0.56
C GLU A 217 23.19 14.45 0.39
N LEU A 218 22.59 14.93 1.48
CA LEU A 218 21.44 15.85 1.45
C LEU A 218 21.80 17.26 0.94
N CYS A 219 23.07 17.65 1.00
CA CYS A 219 23.57 18.96 0.54
C CYS A 219 24.19 18.95 -0.87
N GLY A 220 24.15 17.83 -1.60
CA GLY A 220 24.85 17.65 -2.89
C GLY A 220 24.27 18.39 -4.11
N GLY A 221 23.50 19.46 -3.92
CA GLY A 221 22.82 20.18 -5.02
C GLY A 221 22.98 21.71 -5.04
N GLN A 222 23.74 22.30 -4.11
CA GLN A 222 24.08 23.73 -4.18
C GLN A 222 25.58 23.91 -4.25
N THR A 223 26.08 23.98 -5.49
CA THR A 223 27.35 24.59 -5.82
C THR A 223 27.37 26.00 -5.22
N ARG A 224 28.20 26.24 -4.21
CA ARG A 224 28.56 27.59 -3.81
C ARG A 224 29.34 28.21 -4.97
N VAL A 225 28.81 29.29 -5.53
CA VAL A 225 29.61 30.33 -6.20
C VAL A 225 29.97 31.36 -5.14
#